data_AF-D5AHR9-F1
#
_entry.id   AF-D5AHR9-F1
#
_cell.length_a   1.000
_cell.length_b   1.000
_cell.length_c   1.000
_cell.angle_alpha   90.00
_cell.angle_beta   90.00
_cell.angle_gamma   90.00
#
_symmetry.space_group_name_H-M   'P 1'
#
loop_
_entity.id
_entity.type
_entity.pdbx_description
1 polymer ?
#
loop_
_entity_poly.entity_id
_entity_poly.type
_entity_poly.pdbx_seq_one_letter_code
_entity_poly.pdbx_strand_id
1 'polypeptide(L)'
;MKMFNLLNKKAEVSKVAEYWNDTLIERGILSANELLEGKCWRCKSSHGVNMCQIVSSKWSKDTSLANQMVLCLSCQHEKPNVADTEIVWQWLEVENNERYWTLQGMAEYEKMYKKSVLQELWDMGIRDGEEVDTLVNKVTSLSRKNDIVLNRATLAGLFRCEIEQMRRKAFLNWTGIFKLVS
;
A
#
# COMPACT_ATOMS: atom_id res chain seq x y z
N MET A 1 -18.16 -26.95 -9.33
CA MET A 1 -18.14 -26.78 -7.86
C MET A 1 -17.27 -25.61 -7.38
N LYS A 2 -16.06 -25.36 -7.93
CA LYS A 2 -15.23 -24.19 -7.55
C LYS A 2 -15.82 -22.82 -7.90
N MET A 3 -16.49 -22.67 -9.05
CA MET A 3 -17.08 -21.38 -9.47
C MET A 3 -18.24 -20.92 -8.58
N PHE A 4 -19.12 -21.83 -8.14
CA PHE A 4 -20.20 -21.50 -7.21
C PHE A 4 -19.69 -21.01 -5.85
N ASN A 5 -18.60 -21.60 -5.35
CA ASN A 5 -17.98 -21.20 -4.07
C ASN A 5 -17.28 -19.82 -4.17
N LEU A 6 -16.68 -19.50 -5.33
CA LEU A 6 -16.09 -18.18 -5.59
C LEU A 6 -17.15 -17.08 -5.73
N LEU A 7 -18.27 -17.36 -6.41
CA LEU A 7 -19.38 -16.42 -6.55
C LEU A 7 -20.03 -16.11 -5.20
N ASN A 8 -20.19 -17.12 -4.35
CA ASN A 8 -20.76 -16.94 -3.02
C ASN A 8 -19.83 -16.10 -2.12
N LYS A 9 -18.53 -16.40 -2.14
CA LYS A 9 -17.52 -15.64 -1.39
C LYS A 9 -17.47 -14.17 -1.80
N LYS A 10 -17.58 -13.88 -3.10
CA LYS A 10 -17.62 -12.50 -3.60
C LYS A 10 -18.87 -11.77 -3.10
N ALA A 11 -20.03 -12.42 -3.15
CA ALA A 11 -21.29 -11.84 -2.66
C ALA A 11 -21.23 -11.53 -1.15
N GLU A 12 -20.59 -12.37 -0.34
CA GLU A 12 -20.43 -12.11 1.09
C GLU A 12 -19.47 -10.95 1.38
N VAL A 13 -18.35 -10.86 0.66
CA VAL A 13 -17.43 -9.71 0.76
C VAL A 13 -18.15 -8.40 0.42
N SER A 14 -18.97 -8.38 -0.63
CA SER A 14 -19.75 -7.20 -1.00
C SER A 14 -20.73 -6.80 0.11
N LYS A 15 -21.42 -7.74 0.75
CA LYS A 15 -22.32 -7.45 1.89
C LYS A 15 -21.60 -6.78 3.06
N VAL A 16 -20.40 -7.23 3.41
CA VAL A 16 -19.61 -6.61 4.48
C VAL A 16 -19.17 -5.20 4.08
N ALA A 17 -18.74 -5.01 2.83
CA ALA A 17 -18.36 -3.70 2.32
C ALA A 17 -19.55 -2.72 2.28
N GLU A 18 -20.73 -3.17 1.86
CA GLU A 18 -21.96 -2.39 1.86
C GLU A 18 -22.38 -1.99 3.28
N TYR A 19 -22.34 -2.92 4.24
CA TYR A 19 -22.69 -2.65 5.64
C TYR A 19 -21.82 -1.54 6.25
N TRP A 20 -20.52 -1.51 5.93
CA TRP A 20 -19.56 -0.57 6.49
C TRP A 20 -19.31 0.68 5.64
N ASN A 21 -20.01 0.84 4.50
CA ASN A 21 -19.68 1.87 3.51
C ASN A 21 -19.59 3.27 4.12
N ASP A 22 -20.59 3.68 4.88
CA ASP A 22 -20.66 5.02 5.46
C ASP A 22 -19.54 5.22 6.51
N THR A 23 -19.29 4.23 7.36
CA THR A 23 -18.19 4.25 8.33
C THR A 23 -16.82 4.33 7.67
N LEU A 24 -16.62 3.61 6.56
CA LEU A 24 -15.36 3.66 5.81
C LEU A 24 -15.11 5.04 5.21
N ILE A 25 -16.17 5.73 4.74
CA ILE A 25 -16.10 7.10 4.23
C ILE A 25 -15.85 8.08 5.37
N GLU A 26 -16.62 8.00 6.45
CA GLU A 26 -16.50 8.87 7.63
C GLU A 26 -15.11 8.83 8.25
N ARG A 27 -14.50 7.64 8.31
CA ARG A 27 -13.14 7.44 8.85
C ARG A 27 -12.03 7.72 7.82
N GLY A 28 -12.38 8.15 6.61
CA GLY A 28 -11.40 8.47 5.55
C GLY A 28 -10.62 7.26 5.03
N ILE A 29 -11.11 6.04 5.27
CA ILE A 29 -10.54 4.80 4.71
C ILE A 29 -10.94 4.66 3.24
N LEU A 30 -12.12 5.15 2.89
CA LEU A 30 -12.68 5.16 1.55
C LEU A 30 -12.97 6.59 1.10
N SER A 31 -12.57 6.96 -0.11
CA SER A 31 -13.06 8.19 -0.72
C SER A 31 -14.49 7.99 -1.26
N ALA A 32 -15.34 9.02 -1.21
CA ALA A 32 -16.76 8.92 -1.59
C ALA A 32 -17.01 8.39 -3.02
N ASN A 33 -16.02 8.48 -3.91
CA ASN A 33 -16.12 8.05 -5.31
C ASN A 33 -15.39 6.72 -5.59
N GLU A 34 -14.72 6.12 -4.60
CA GLU A 34 -13.95 4.91 -4.78
C GLU A 34 -14.79 3.66 -4.52
N LEU A 35 -14.72 2.71 -5.45
CA LEU A 35 -15.34 1.40 -5.31
C LEU A 35 -14.33 0.43 -4.65
N LEU A 36 -14.65 -0.04 -3.44
CA LEU A 36 -13.89 -1.07 -2.71
C LEU A 36 -14.38 -2.49 -2.98
N GLU A 37 -15.35 -2.69 -3.88
CA GLU A 37 -15.84 -4.05 -4.18
C GLU A 37 -14.66 -4.96 -4.57
N GLY A 38 -14.43 -5.98 -3.75
CA GLY A 38 -13.33 -6.93 -3.94
C GLY A 38 -11.91 -6.40 -3.68
N LYS A 39 -11.74 -5.28 -2.95
CA LYS A 39 -10.44 -4.74 -2.55
C LYS A 39 -10.21 -4.81 -1.04
N CYS A 40 -8.95 -5.01 -0.65
CA CYS A 40 -8.48 -4.92 0.73
C CYS A 40 -8.63 -3.48 1.24
N TRP A 41 -9.24 -3.28 2.41
CA TRP A 41 -9.44 -1.93 2.95
C TRP A 41 -8.14 -1.21 3.31
N ARG A 42 -7.07 -1.96 3.64
CA ARG A 42 -5.74 -1.42 3.96
C ARG A 42 -4.91 -1.14 2.71
N CYS A 43 -4.49 -2.17 1.98
CA CYS A 43 -3.52 -2.00 0.89
C CYS A 43 -4.15 -1.80 -0.50
N LYS A 44 -5.49 -1.79 -0.59
CA LYS A 44 -6.27 -1.64 -1.85
C LYS A 44 -6.05 -2.74 -2.90
N SER A 45 -5.29 -3.79 -2.59
CA SER A 45 -5.13 -4.98 -3.45
C SER A 45 -6.47 -5.71 -3.64
N SER A 46 -6.71 -6.20 -4.86
CA SER A 46 -7.84 -7.07 -5.19
C SER A 46 -7.55 -8.57 -5.01
N HIS A 47 -6.32 -8.93 -4.63
CA HIS A 47 -5.88 -10.31 -4.62
C HIS A 47 -5.83 -10.91 -3.21
N GLY A 48 -6.25 -12.17 -3.10
CA GLY A 48 -6.32 -12.86 -1.81
C GLY A 48 -7.25 -12.17 -0.81
N VAL A 49 -8.18 -11.34 -1.29
CA VAL A 49 -9.15 -10.61 -0.48
C VAL A 49 -10.16 -11.58 0.12
N ASN A 50 -10.39 -11.46 1.41
CA ASN A 50 -11.35 -12.27 2.13
C ASN A 50 -11.92 -11.48 3.32
N MET A 51 -13.07 -11.95 3.82
CA MET A 51 -13.61 -11.50 5.09
C MET A 51 -12.76 -12.07 6.23
N CYS A 52 -12.61 -11.29 7.30
CA CYS A 52 -12.02 -11.72 8.55
C CYS A 52 -12.70 -11.02 9.72
N GLN A 53 -12.60 -11.60 10.91
CA GLN A 53 -13.16 -10.98 12.11
C GLN A 53 -12.31 -9.78 12.54
N ILE A 54 -12.97 -8.69 12.93
CA ILE A 54 -12.32 -7.51 13.54
C ILE A 54 -11.70 -7.94 14.87
N VAL A 55 -12.54 -8.45 15.77
CA VAL A 55 -12.14 -9.09 17.04
C VAL A 55 -12.25 -10.60 16.88
N SER A 56 -11.15 -11.30 17.15
CA SER A 56 -11.09 -12.74 16.96
C SER A 56 -11.99 -13.51 17.93
N SER A 57 -12.32 -14.75 17.54
CA SER A 57 -13.07 -15.72 18.35
C SER A 57 -12.52 -15.98 19.76
N LYS A 58 -11.25 -15.59 20.01
CA LYS A 58 -10.64 -15.60 21.34
C LYS A 58 -11.40 -14.71 22.33
N TRP A 59 -11.96 -13.59 21.87
CA TRP A 59 -12.64 -12.60 22.72
C TRP A 59 -14.12 -12.45 22.41
N SER A 60 -14.55 -12.71 21.17
CA SER A 60 -15.95 -12.57 20.77
C SER A 60 -16.41 -13.72 19.89
N LYS A 61 -17.54 -14.34 20.23
CA LYS A 61 -18.21 -15.32 19.35
C LYS A 61 -19.07 -14.65 18.28
N ASP A 62 -19.03 -13.32 18.17
CA ASP A 62 -19.84 -12.59 17.21
C ASP A 62 -19.38 -12.85 15.77
N THR A 63 -20.31 -13.37 14.97
CA THR A 63 -20.16 -13.62 13.53
C THR A 63 -21.03 -12.69 12.70
N SER A 64 -21.65 -11.68 13.31
CA SER A 64 -22.42 -10.64 12.62
C SER A 64 -21.52 -9.77 11.74
N LEU A 65 -22.13 -9.04 10.80
CA LEU A 65 -21.42 -8.09 9.94
C LEU A 65 -20.66 -7.02 10.75
N ALA A 66 -21.15 -6.67 11.94
CA ALA A 66 -20.52 -5.70 12.85
C ALA A 66 -19.16 -6.16 13.40
N ASN A 67 -18.82 -7.45 13.28
CA ASN A 67 -17.50 -7.97 13.64
C ASN A 67 -16.73 -8.50 12.41
N GLN A 68 -17.15 -8.17 11.19
CA GLN A 68 -16.46 -8.58 9.96
C GLN A 68 -15.80 -7.38 9.27
N MET A 69 -14.66 -7.63 8.63
CA MET A 69 -13.97 -6.66 7.76
C MET A 69 -13.33 -7.33 6.55
N VAL A 70 -12.96 -6.55 5.54
CA VAL A 70 -12.40 -7.07 4.27
C VAL A 70 -10.93 -6.73 4.13
N LEU A 71 -10.06 -7.75 4.14
CA LEU A 71 -8.61 -7.61 4.01
C LEU A 71 -8.03 -8.70 3.10
N CYS A 72 -6.88 -8.44 2.46
CA CYS A 72 -6.10 -9.49 1.82
C CYS A 72 -5.36 -10.33 2.87
N LEU A 73 -5.02 -11.57 2.54
CA LEU A 73 -4.35 -12.52 3.45
C LEU A 73 -3.11 -11.94 4.17
N SER A 74 -2.29 -11.15 3.48
CA SER A 74 -1.12 -10.52 4.11
C SER A 74 -1.53 -9.43 5.11
N CYS A 75 -2.50 -8.58 4.78
CA CYS A 75 -3.02 -7.60 5.74
C CYS A 75 -3.76 -8.25 6.91
N GLN A 76 -4.38 -9.42 6.73
CA GLN A 76 -4.96 -10.18 7.84
C GLN A 76 -3.91 -10.65 8.84
N HIS A 77 -2.73 -11.03 8.36
CA HIS A 77 -1.63 -11.46 9.23
C HIS A 77 -1.04 -10.30 10.05
N GLU A 78 -1.00 -9.10 9.47
CA GLU A 78 -0.51 -7.89 10.15
C GLU A 78 -1.57 -7.19 11.00
N LYS A 79 -2.85 -7.54 10.84
CA LYS A 79 -3.97 -6.95 11.60
C LYS A 79 -3.73 -7.09 13.10
N PRO A 80 -3.92 -6.03 13.90
CA PRO A 80 -3.90 -6.15 15.36
C PRO A 80 -4.81 -7.27 15.85
N ASN A 81 -4.27 -8.11 16.73
CA ASN A 81 -5.01 -9.20 17.37
C ASN A 81 -5.28 -8.82 18.83
N VAL A 82 -6.28 -7.96 19.02
CA VAL A 82 -6.68 -7.38 20.30
C VAL A 82 -8.19 -7.48 20.48
N ALA A 83 -8.67 -7.34 21.72
CA ALA A 83 -10.10 -7.42 22.04
C ALA A 83 -10.87 -6.13 21.70
N ASP A 84 -10.17 -5.00 21.62
CA ASP A 84 -10.75 -3.70 21.34
C ASP A 84 -10.82 -3.45 19.83
N THR A 85 -12.05 -3.31 19.30
CA THR A 85 -12.28 -3.03 17.88
C THR A 85 -11.66 -1.71 17.44
N GLU A 86 -11.61 -0.72 18.33
CA GLU A 86 -11.21 0.64 17.97
C GLU A 86 -9.70 0.73 17.65
N ILE A 87 -8.88 -0.09 18.32
CA ILE A 87 -7.46 -0.23 17.98
C ILE A 87 -7.28 -0.76 16.55
N VAL A 88 -8.13 -1.70 16.11
CA VAL A 88 -8.08 -2.25 14.74
C VAL A 88 -8.48 -1.20 13.72
N TRP A 89 -9.48 -0.37 14.02
CA TRP A 89 -9.89 0.71 13.13
C TRP A 89 -8.86 1.84 13.05
N GLN A 90 -8.32 2.29 14.17
CA GLN A 90 -7.24 3.29 14.20
C GLN A 90 -6.01 2.84 13.39
N TRP A 91 -5.65 1.55 13.50
CA TRP A 91 -4.62 0.96 12.66
C TRP A 91 -4.96 1.10 11.17
N LEU A 92 -6.20 0.80 10.78
CA LEU A 92 -6.63 0.90 9.40
C LEU A 92 -6.64 2.36 8.90
N GLU A 93 -7.10 3.31 9.71
CA GLU A 93 -7.11 4.75 9.39
C GLU A 93 -5.72 5.29 9.05
N VAL A 94 -4.70 4.83 9.77
CA VAL A 94 -3.31 5.26 9.54
C VAL A 94 -2.71 4.57 8.30
N GLU A 95 -2.97 3.27 8.13
CA GLU A 95 -2.24 2.43 7.17
C GLU A 95 -2.96 2.20 5.83
N ASN A 96 -4.15 2.76 5.63
CA ASN A 96 -4.92 2.57 4.40
C ASN A 96 -4.47 3.46 3.22
N ASN A 97 -3.65 4.49 3.49
CA ASN A 97 -3.33 5.50 2.50
C ASN A 97 -1.98 5.25 1.81
N GLU A 98 -1.83 5.84 0.62
CA GLU A 98 -0.62 5.72 -0.21
C GLU A 98 0.62 6.27 0.49
N ARG A 99 0.47 7.40 1.19
CA ARG A 99 1.54 8.07 1.91
C ARG A 99 2.18 7.17 2.96
N TYR A 100 1.39 6.40 3.70
CA TYR A 100 1.90 5.44 4.68
C TYR A 100 2.85 4.44 4.00
N TRP A 101 2.42 3.81 2.90
CA TRP A 101 3.22 2.83 2.19
C TRP A 101 4.50 3.43 1.60
N THR A 102 4.42 4.64 1.03
CA THR A 102 5.59 5.40 0.58
C THR A 102 6.60 5.59 1.71
N LEU A 103 6.15 6.06 2.88
CA LEU A 103 7.00 6.27 4.05
C LEU A 103 7.61 4.96 4.56
N GLN A 104 6.83 3.87 4.59
CA GLN A 104 7.34 2.55 4.95
C GLN A 104 8.41 2.05 3.97
N GLY A 105 8.22 2.27 2.67
CA GLY A 105 9.20 1.93 1.64
C GLY A 105 10.49 2.74 1.78
N MET A 106 10.39 4.04 2.05
CA MET A 106 11.55 4.91 2.29
C MET A 106 12.29 4.55 3.59
N ALA A 107 11.57 4.22 4.66
CA ALA A 107 12.17 3.78 5.92
C ALA A 107 12.90 2.44 5.75
N GLU A 108 12.29 1.47 5.04
CA GLU A 108 12.94 0.19 4.75
C GLU A 108 14.16 0.38 3.83
N TYR A 109 14.09 1.29 2.85
CA TYR A 109 15.24 1.69 2.03
C TYR A 109 16.40 2.17 2.90
N GLU A 110 16.16 3.11 3.80
CA GLU A 110 17.19 3.67 4.66
C GLU A 110 17.83 2.60 5.55
N LYS A 111 17.01 1.70 6.10
CA LYS A 111 17.48 0.56 6.89
C LYS A 111 18.38 -0.37 6.06
N MET A 112 18.01 -0.67 4.82
CA MET A 112 18.73 -1.58 3.91
C MET A 112 20.03 -0.97 3.39
N TYR A 113 20.01 0.29 2.94
CA TYR A 113 21.12 0.94 2.23
C TYR A 113 21.91 1.92 3.09
N LYS A 114 21.53 2.10 4.37
CA LYS A 114 22.17 3.00 5.34
C LYS A 114 22.22 4.46 4.87
N LYS A 115 21.26 4.83 4.03
CA LYS A 115 21.12 6.16 3.43
C LYS A 115 19.68 6.38 3.02
N SER A 116 19.12 7.54 3.33
CA SER A 116 17.72 7.85 3.01
C SER A 116 17.55 8.13 1.52
N VAL A 117 16.34 7.90 1.00
CA VAL A 117 15.97 8.25 -0.38
C VAL A 117 16.22 9.74 -0.66
N LEU A 118 15.86 10.61 0.28
CA LEU A 118 16.08 12.05 0.13
C LEU A 118 17.57 12.41 0.09
N GLN A 119 18.41 11.74 0.90
CA GLN A 119 19.85 11.96 0.84
C GLN A 119 20.45 11.47 -0.48
N GLU A 120 19.96 10.36 -1.04
CA GLU A 120 20.39 9.90 -2.37
C GLU A 120 20.10 10.93 -3.45
N LEU A 121 18.89 11.52 -3.45
CA LEU A 121 18.52 12.58 -4.39
C LEU A 121 19.32 13.86 -4.15
N TRP A 122 19.53 14.22 -2.88
CA TRP A 122 20.33 15.38 -2.51
C TRP A 122 21.76 15.28 -3.05
N ASP A 123 22.40 14.12 -2.93
CA ASP A 123 23.76 13.89 -3.41
C ASP A 123 23.84 13.89 -4.95
N MET A 124 22.72 13.66 -5.63
CA MET A 124 22.58 13.79 -7.08
C MET A 124 22.34 15.24 -7.54
N GLY A 125 22.26 16.20 -6.63
CA GLY A 125 21.99 17.60 -6.95
C GLY A 125 20.50 17.95 -7.09
N ILE A 126 19.60 17.02 -6.79
CA ILE A 126 18.16 17.25 -6.86
C ILE A 126 17.72 18.07 -5.65
N ARG A 127 17.09 19.22 -5.90
CA ARG A 127 16.61 20.16 -4.88
C ARG A 127 15.13 20.50 -5.03
N ASP A 128 14.53 20.09 -6.14
CA ASP A 128 13.15 20.35 -6.46
C ASP A 128 12.23 19.27 -5.89
N GLY A 129 11.12 19.69 -5.28
CA GLY A 129 10.09 18.79 -4.78
C GLY A 129 9.38 18.03 -5.90
N GLU A 130 9.27 18.63 -7.10
CA GLU A 130 8.57 17.99 -8.23
C GLU A 130 9.27 16.70 -8.70
N GLU A 131 10.60 16.67 -8.68
CA GLU A 131 11.36 15.46 -9.00
C GLU A 131 11.18 14.37 -7.94
N VAL A 132 11.07 14.75 -6.66
CA VAL A 132 10.79 13.82 -5.56
C VAL A 132 9.39 13.22 -5.73
N ASP A 133 8.39 14.06 -6.00
CA ASP A 133 7.01 13.62 -6.24
C ASP A 133 6.91 12.71 -7.45
N THR A 134 7.63 13.03 -8.53
CA THR A 134 7.72 12.18 -9.73
C THR A 134 8.28 10.80 -9.40
N LEU A 135 9.35 10.72 -8.61
CA LEU A 135 9.91 9.45 -8.14
C LEU A 135 8.91 8.66 -7.31
N VAL A 136 8.28 9.30 -6.31
CA VAL A 136 7.32 8.66 -5.41
C VAL A 136 6.11 8.11 -6.19
N ASN A 137 5.55 8.90 -7.10
CA ASN A 137 4.44 8.50 -7.94
C ASN A 137 4.82 7.32 -8.85
N LYS A 138 6.03 7.34 -9.41
CA LYS A 138 6.53 6.25 -10.25
C LYS A 138 6.68 4.96 -9.44
N VAL A 139 7.34 5.00 -8.28
CA VAL A 139 7.53 3.84 -7.41
C VAL A 139 6.20 3.26 -6.95
N THR A 140 5.26 4.10 -6.55
CA THR A 140 3.97 3.62 -6.04
C THR A 140 3.11 3.03 -7.14
N SER A 141 3.12 3.64 -8.34
CA SER A 141 2.45 3.07 -9.51
C SER A 141 3.05 1.73 -9.95
N LEU A 142 4.38 1.58 -9.89
CA LEU A 142 5.07 0.33 -10.18
C LEU A 142 4.76 -0.74 -9.14
N SER A 143 4.73 -0.39 -7.86
CA SER A 143 4.40 -1.33 -6.79
C SER A 143 2.99 -1.90 -6.97
N ARG A 144 2.01 -1.06 -7.33
CA ARG A 144 0.64 -1.51 -7.63
C ARG A 144 0.53 -2.40 -8.88
N LYS A 145 1.43 -2.23 -9.86
CA LYS A 145 1.45 -3.06 -11.08
C LYS A 145 2.17 -4.38 -10.88
N ASN A 146 3.28 -4.35 -10.15
CA ASN A 146 4.20 -5.48 -10.02
C ASN A 146 3.75 -6.43 -8.92
N ASP A 147 3.16 -5.91 -7.84
CA ASP A 147 2.82 -6.71 -6.69
C ASP A 147 1.33 -6.94 -6.54
N ILE A 148 1.07 -8.20 -6.19
CA ILE A 148 -0.21 -8.66 -5.71
C ILE A 148 -0.57 -8.00 -4.37
N VAL A 149 0.42 -7.67 -3.53
CA VAL A 149 0.24 -6.98 -2.23
C VAL A 149 1.41 -6.03 -1.98
N LEU A 150 1.15 -4.83 -1.45
CA LEU A 150 2.21 -3.90 -1.08
C LEU A 150 3.15 -4.51 -0.01
N ASN A 151 4.45 -4.46 -0.31
CA ASN A 151 5.52 -4.96 0.54
C ASN A 151 6.61 -3.89 0.67
N ARG A 152 7.08 -3.65 1.91
CA ARG A 152 8.10 -2.65 2.21
C ARG A 152 9.42 -2.90 1.49
N ALA A 153 9.86 -4.16 1.41
CA ALA A 153 11.08 -4.55 0.71
C ALA A 153 10.97 -4.33 -0.80
N THR A 154 9.80 -4.61 -1.40
CA THR A 154 9.59 -4.30 -2.82
C THR A 154 9.61 -2.80 -3.06
N LEU A 155 8.92 -2.01 -2.24
CA LEU A 155 8.93 -0.55 -2.35
C LEU A 155 10.36 0.01 -2.24
N ALA A 156 11.14 -0.44 -1.26
CA ALA A 156 12.55 -0.08 -1.11
C ALA A 156 13.38 -0.47 -2.35
N GLY A 157 13.18 -1.68 -2.88
CA GLY A 157 13.85 -2.14 -4.10
C GLY A 157 13.48 -1.30 -5.32
N LEU A 158 12.22 -0.91 -5.46
CA LEU A 158 11.75 -0.03 -6.54
C LEU A 158 12.36 1.36 -6.43
N PHE A 159 12.41 1.96 -5.23
CA PHE A 159 13.17 3.20 -5.00
C PHE A 159 14.62 3.05 -5.45
N ARG A 160 15.28 1.94 -5.11
CA ARG A 160 16.67 1.67 -5.52
C ARG A 160 16.82 1.61 -7.03
N CYS A 161 15.97 0.85 -7.70
CA CYS A 161 15.99 0.72 -9.16
C CYS A 161 15.81 2.07 -9.84
N GLU A 162 14.88 2.89 -9.36
CA GLU A 162 14.58 4.19 -9.97
C GLU A 162 15.68 5.23 -9.72
N ILE A 163 16.23 5.32 -8.51
CA ILE A 163 17.37 6.18 -8.20
C ILE A 163 18.58 5.82 -9.08
N GLU A 164 18.87 4.53 -9.27
CA GLU A 164 19.97 4.09 -10.12
C GLU A 164 19.71 4.37 -11.61
N GLN A 165 18.46 4.31 -12.08
CA GLN A 165 18.11 4.78 -13.42
C GLN A 165 18.35 6.28 -13.58
N MET A 166 17.95 7.09 -12.59
CA MET A 166 18.16 8.54 -12.60
C MET A 166 19.66 8.88 -12.64
N ARG A 167 20.50 8.18 -11.86
CA ARG A 167 21.98 8.31 -11.90
C ARG A 167 22.55 8.03 -13.28
N ARG A 168 22.14 6.92 -13.89
CA ARG A 168 22.61 6.54 -15.24
C ARG A 168 22.23 7.60 -16.28
N LYS A 169 21.01 8.14 -16.21
CA LYS A 169 20.56 9.22 -17.11
C LYS A 169 21.39 10.49 -16.92
N ALA A 170 21.65 10.90 -15.67
CA ALA A 170 22.47 12.06 -15.38
C ALA A 170 23.90 11.90 -15.93
N PHE A 171 24.50 10.72 -15.75
CA PHE A 171 25.84 10.41 -16.27
C PHE A 171 25.88 10.42 -17.82
N LEU A 172 24.88 9.84 -18.48
CA LEU A 172 24.78 9.84 -19.95
C LEU A 172 24.60 11.25 -20.51
N ASN A 173 23.77 12.07 -19.89
CA ASN A 173 23.58 13.48 -20.30
C ASN A 173 24.90 14.26 -20.17
N TRP A 174 25.62 14.06 -19.06
CA TRP A 174 26.90 14.72 -18.83
C TRP A 174 27.97 14.31 -19.85
N THR A 175 28.11 13.01 -20.14
CA THR A 175 29.05 12.52 -21.16
C THR A 175 28.64 12.91 -22.59
N GLY A 176 27.34 13.04 -22.87
CA GLY A 176 26.82 13.56 -24.14
C GLY A 176 27.19 15.02 -24.38
N ILE A 177 27.18 15.86 -23.32
CA ILE A 177 27.62 17.26 -23.40
C ILE A 177 29.10 17.33 -23.80
N PHE A 178 29.98 16.52 -23.22
CA PHE A 178 31.39 16.54 -23.61
C PHE A 178 31.62 16.13 -25.07
N LYS A 179 30.82 15.20 -25.61
CA LYS A 179 30.89 14.83 -27.03
C LYS A 179 30.40 15.92 -27.99
N LEU A 180 29.55 16.85 -27.53
CA LEU A 180 29.07 17.97 -28.34
C LEU A 180 30.00 19.18 -28.29
N VAL A 181 30.87 19.25 -27.28
CA VAL A 181 31.81 20.37 -27.04
C VAL A 181 33.24 20.02 -27.47
N SER A 182 33.52 18.74 -27.78
CA SER A 182 34.77 18.26 -28.41
C SER A 182 34.66 18.22 -29.92
#